data_AF-A0A3S2BPV9-F1
#
_entry.id   AF-A0A3S2BPV9-F1
#
_cell.length_a   1.000
_cell.length_b   1.000
_cell.length_c   1.000
_cell.angle_alpha   90.00
_cell.angle_beta   90.00
_cell.angle_gamma   90.00
#
_symmetry.space_group_name_H-M   'P 1'
#
loop_
_entity.id
_entity.type
_entity.pdbx_description
1 polymer ?
#
loop_
_entity_poly.entity_id
_entity_poly.type
_entity_poly.pdbx_seq_one_letter_code
_entity_poly.pdbx_strand_id
1 'polypeptide(L)'
;HVIDVMTQQVATVVESTPVAEIATLLEHNRIKRVPVLRDGQVVGIVSRANLVRALVVARKGWRAPASHDDSSIRLEIIDALRSESWPSPGSSDVTVTNGVVTFWGAYLSEQERKASLILAENTAGVRAIDDHRIPLDMTYVVV
;
A
#
# COMPACT_ATOMS: atom_id res chain seq x y z
N HIS A 1 -4.45 23.26 39.88
CA HIS A 1 -3.43 22.23 39.62
C HIS A 1 -4.13 20.90 39.43
N VAL A 2 -4.20 20.41 38.19
CA VAL A 2 -4.76 19.08 37.89
C VAL A 2 -3.59 18.11 37.95
N ILE A 3 -3.59 17.23 38.94
CA ILE A 3 -2.69 16.08 38.99
C ILE A 3 -3.45 14.97 38.26
N ASP A 4 -3.25 14.91 36.95
CA ASP A 4 -3.93 13.95 36.09
C ASP A 4 -3.61 12.52 36.54
N VAL A 5 -4.67 11.72 36.58
CA VAL A 5 -4.73 10.36 37.08
C VAL A 5 -3.79 9.46 36.26
N MET A 6 -2.57 9.23 36.76
CA MET A 6 -1.62 8.27 36.17
C MET A 6 -1.58 6.99 37.01
N THR A 7 -1.97 5.87 36.41
CA THR A 7 -1.79 4.55 37.01
C THR A 7 -0.30 4.19 36.98
N GLN A 8 0.33 4.08 38.16
CA GLN A 8 1.76 3.80 38.28
C GLN A 8 2.17 2.38 37.85
N GLN A 9 1.22 1.43 37.84
CA GLN A 9 1.47 0.03 37.44
C GLN A 9 0.81 -0.24 36.09
N VAL A 10 1.54 0.08 35.02
CA VAL A 10 1.13 -0.25 33.65
C VAL A 10 1.74 -1.60 33.29
N ALA A 11 0.91 -2.58 32.96
CA ALA A 11 1.41 -3.83 32.38
C ALA A 11 2.17 -3.53 31.08
N THR A 12 3.31 -4.19 30.84
CA THR A 12 4.13 -4.02 29.63
C THR A 12 4.54 -5.39 29.08
N VAL A 13 4.94 -5.43 27.82
CA VAL A 13 5.47 -6.63 27.14
C VAL A 13 6.77 -6.29 26.43
N VAL A 14 7.55 -7.30 26.03
CA VAL A 14 8.75 -7.09 25.19
C VAL A 14 8.42 -7.32 23.72
N GLU A 15 9.25 -6.81 22.81
CA GLU A 15 9.00 -6.94 21.37
C GLU A 15 8.93 -8.38 20.85
N SER A 16 9.57 -9.32 21.55
CA SER A 16 9.58 -10.73 21.22
C SER A 16 8.42 -11.51 21.84
N THR A 17 7.54 -10.86 22.63
CA THR A 17 6.40 -11.51 23.26
C THR A 17 5.42 -12.04 22.19
N PRO A 18 5.05 -13.34 22.23
CA PRO A 18 4.11 -13.90 21.27
C PRO A 18 2.75 -13.20 21.27
N VAL A 19 2.17 -13.02 20.09
CA VAL A 19 0.88 -12.34 19.90
C VAL A 19 -0.25 -12.98 20.72
N ALA A 20 -0.23 -14.32 20.86
CA ALA A 20 -1.19 -15.05 21.68
C ALA A 20 -1.10 -14.66 23.16
N GLU A 21 0.12 -14.56 23.70
CA GLU A 21 0.34 -14.14 25.09
C GLU A 21 -0.10 -12.69 25.32
N ILE A 22 0.15 -11.80 24.35
CA ILE A 22 -0.35 -10.42 24.40
C ILE A 22 -1.88 -10.40 24.45
N ALA A 23 -2.56 -11.22 23.64
CA ALA A 23 -4.02 -11.32 23.65
C ALA A 23 -4.54 -11.78 25.02
N THR A 24 -3.93 -12.84 25.56
CA THR A 24 -4.24 -13.39 26.89
C THR A 24 -4.01 -12.35 27.99
N LEU A 25 -2.94 -11.56 27.93
CA LEU A 25 -2.67 -10.50 28.89
C LEU A 25 -3.72 -9.38 28.83
N LEU A 26 -4.09 -8.93 27.63
CA LEU A 26 -5.10 -7.88 27.45
C LEU A 26 -6.48 -8.33 27.98
N GLU A 27 -6.81 -9.60 27.83
CA GLU A 27 -8.05 -10.20 28.32
C GLU A 27 -8.06 -10.34 29.84
N HIS A 28 -7.07 -11.02 30.43
CA HIS A 28 -6.98 -11.26 31.87
C HIS A 28 -6.93 -9.95 32.67
N ASN A 29 -6.14 -8.98 32.22
CA ASN A 29 -5.97 -7.71 32.92
C ASN A 29 -7.09 -6.71 32.60
N ARG A 30 -8.06 -7.08 31.73
CA ARG A 30 -9.16 -6.24 31.25
C ARG A 30 -8.71 -4.89 30.66
N ILE A 31 -7.48 -4.80 30.15
CA ILE A 31 -6.94 -3.60 29.53
C ILE A 31 -7.13 -3.61 28.01
N LYS A 32 -7.14 -2.42 27.39
CA LYS A 32 -7.39 -2.27 25.94
C LYS A 32 -6.12 -2.29 25.09
N ARG A 33 -5.00 -1.92 25.71
CA ARG A 33 -3.70 -1.72 25.06
C ARG A 33 -2.59 -1.99 26.07
N VAL A 34 -1.42 -2.38 25.56
CA VAL A 34 -0.22 -2.64 26.34
C VAL A 34 0.99 -2.02 25.63
N PRO A 35 1.87 -1.28 26.33
CA PRO A 35 3.13 -0.80 25.75
C PRO A 35 4.11 -1.96 25.50
N VAL A 36 4.86 -1.85 24.42
CA VAL A 36 5.95 -2.77 24.05
C VAL A 36 7.27 -2.11 24.37
N LEU A 37 8.14 -2.83 25.09
CA LEU A 37 9.46 -2.38 25.46
C LEU A 37 10.55 -3.09 24.64
N ARG A 38 11.61 -2.36 24.32
CA ARG A 38 12.92 -2.88 23.91
C ARG A 38 13.97 -2.20 24.78
N ASP A 39 14.80 -2.98 25.46
CA ASP A 39 15.84 -2.46 26.37
C ASP A 39 15.32 -1.45 27.40
N GLY A 40 14.12 -1.72 27.95
CA GLY A 40 13.46 -0.85 28.92
C GLY A 40 12.83 0.43 28.34
N GLN A 41 12.95 0.68 27.04
CA GLN A 41 12.36 1.83 26.34
C GLN A 41 11.07 1.44 25.62
N VAL A 42 10.06 2.31 25.64
CA VAL A 42 8.81 2.08 24.90
C VAL A 42 9.07 2.24 23.41
N VAL A 43 8.90 1.15 22.65
CA VAL A 43 9.07 1.13 21.19
C VAL A 43 7.75 1.06 20.43
N GLY A 44 6.64 0.82 21.12
CA GLY A 44 5.33 0.75 20.49
C GLY A 44 4.20 0.43 21.46
N ILE A 45 3.00 0.29 20.91
CA ILE A 45 1.78 -0.06 21.65
C ILE A 45 1.02 -1.11 20.85
N VAL A 46 0.58 -2.17 21.51
CA VAL A 46 -0.32 -3.17 20.93
C VAL A 46 -1.70 -3.04 21.56
N SER A 47 -2.72 -2.96 20.73
CA SER A 47 -4.13 -2.93 21.14
C SER A 47 -4.89 -4.14 20.61
N ARG A 48 -6.08 -4.42 21.16
CA ARG A 48 -6.98 -5.46 20.64
C ARG A 48 -7.29 -5.28 19.15
N ALA A 49 -7.43 -4.03 18.69
CA ALA A 49 -7.66 -3.74 17.28
C ALA A 49 -6.45 -4.14 16.41
N ASN A 50 -5.22 -3.98 16.92
CA ASN A 50 -4.02 -4.45 16.23
C ASN A 50 -4.00 -5.98 16.13
N LEU A 51 -4.40 -6.70 17.19
CA LEU A 51 -4.49 -8.16 17.18
C LEU A 51 -5.52 -8.67 16.15
N VAL A 52 -6.70 -8.06 16.11
CA VAL A 52 -7.73 -8.39 15.12
C VAL A 52 -7.23 -8.10 13.70
N ARG A 53 -6.59 -6.95 13.48
CA ARG A 53 -5.98 -6.61 12.20
C ARG A 53 -4.91 -7.64 11.79
N ALA A 54 -4.06 -8.07 12.72
CA ALA A 54 -3.03 -9.08 12.46
C ALA A 54 -3.65 -10.43 12.04
N LEU A 55 -4.76 -10.84 12.64
CA LEU A 55 -5.49 -12.05 12.23
C LEU A 55 -6.09 -11.94 10.83
N VAL A 56 -6.67 -10.79 10.48
CA VAL A 56 -7.20 -10.54 9.13
C VAL A 56 -6.08 -10.55 8.10
N VAL A 57 -4.93 -9.95 8.41
CA VAL A 57 -3.75 -9.93 7.55
C VAL A 57 -3.13 -11.33 7.42
N ALA A 58 -2.99 -12.08 8.51
CA ALA A 58 -2.46 -13.44 8.49
C ALA A 58 -3.32 -14.39 7.62
N ARG A 59 -4.66 -14.26 7.69
CA ARG A 59 -5.58 -15.01 6.82
C ARG A 59 -5.50 -14.61 5.35
N LYS A 60 -5.11 -13.38 5.06
CA LYS A 60 -4.92 -12.85 3.70
C LYS A 60 -3.47 -13.01 3.18
N GLY A 61 -2.60 -13.69 3.95
CA GLY A 61 -1.17 -13.68 3.73
C GLY A 61 -0.56 -12.36 4.21
N TRP A 62 0.36 -12.42 5.18
CA TRP A 62 1.05 -11.25 5.70
C TRP A 62 1.79 -10.50 4.57
N ARG A 63 1.33 -9.30 4.25
CA ARG A 63 2.03 -8.30 3.42
C ARG A 63 2.46 -7.15 4.34
N ALA A 64 3.72 -6.75 4.27
CA ALA A 64 4.31 -5.67 5.07
C ALA A 64 3.53 -4.33 4.96
N PRO A 65 3.68 -3.39 5.91
CA PRO A 65 2.89 -2.16 5.93
C PRO A 65 3.19 -1.26 4.71
N ALA A 66 2.11 -0.79 4.08
CA ALA A 66 2.00 0.10 2.94
C ALA A 66 3.23 0.97 2.57
N SER A 67 3.93 0.59 1.50
CA SER A 67 4.07 1.53 0.38
C SER A 67 2.76 1.43 -0.40
N HIS A 68 2.04 2.54 -0.63
CA HIS A 68 0.80 2.70 -1.42
C HIS A 68 0.18 1.40 -1.96
N ASP A 69 -1.06 1.06 -1.54
CA ASP A 69 -1.77 -0.08 -2.16
C ASP A 69 -1.75 0.11 -3.68
N ASP A 70 -1.38 -0.93 -4.43
CA ASP A 70 -1.19 -0.87 -5.88
C ASP A 70 -2.44 -0.29 -6.58
N SER A 71 -3.61 -0.49 -5.96
CA SER A 71 -4.89 0.10 -6.36
C SER A 71 -4.86 1.63 -6.40
N SER A 72 -4.24 2.29 -5.41
CA SER A 72 -4.11 3.75 -5.35
C SER A 72 -3.17 4.28 -6.42
N ILE A 73 -2.01 3.63 -6.60
CA ILE A 73 -1.06 3.96 -7.67
C ILE A 73 -1.76 3.81 -9.04
N ARG A 74 -2.46 2.70 -9.25
CA ARG A 74 -3.21 2.44 -10.48
C ARG A 74 -4.24 3.53 -10.74
N LEU A 75 -5.03 3.91 -9.73
CA LEU A 75 -6.08 4.91 -9.89
C LEU A 75 -5.50 6.28 -10.23
N GLU A 76 -4.40 6.69 -9.58
CA GLU A 76 -3.71 7.95 -9.86
C GLU A 76 -3.19 8.00 -11.30
N ILE A 77 -2.52 6.94 -11.75
CA ILE A 77 -2.02 6.85 -13.13
C ILE A 77 -3.19 6.93 -14.12
N ILE A 78 -4.28 6.17 -13.89
CA ILE A 78 -5.45 6.19 -14.78
C ILE A 78 -6.15 7.55 -14.79
N ASP A 79 -6.19 8.26 -13.66
CA ASP A 79 -6.80 9.58 -13.58
C ASP A 79 -5.96 10.63 -14.32
N ALA A 80 -4.65 10.62 -14.11
CA ALA A 80 -3.72 11.51 -14.79
C ALA A 80 -3.73 11.29 -16.31
N LEU A 81 -3.72 10.03 -16.77
CA LEU A 81 -3.85 9.69 -18.20
C LEU A 81 -5.17 10.18 -18.81
N ARG A 82 -6.28 10.15 -18.05
CA ARG A 82 -7.58 10.69 -18.51
C ARG A 82 -7.57 12.21 -18.61
N SER A 83 -6.89 12.89 -17.70
CA SER A 83 -6.86 14.36 -17.66
C SER A 83 -6.12 14.99 -18.86
N GLU A 84 -5.17 14.28 -19.45
CA GLU A 84 -4.42 14.73 -20.63
C GLU A 84 -5.11 14.39 -21.97
N SER A 85 -6.34 13.86 -21.93
CA SER A 85 -7.19 13.67 -23.11
C SER A 85 -6.56 12.75 -24.18
N TRP A 86 -5.77 11.74 -23.77
CA TRP A 86 -5.17 10.78 -24.68
C TRP A 86 -6.19 9.75 -25.22
N PRO A 87 -6.16 9.45 -26.53
CA PRO A 87 -7.07 8.49 -27.17
C PRO A 87 -6.60 7.05 -26.90
N SER A 88 -6.79 6.54 -25.69
CA SER A 88 -6.49 5.12 -25.40
C SER A 88 -7.73 4.26 -25.67
N PRO A 89 -7.63 3.20 -26.49
CA PRO A 89 -8.70 2.22 -26.63
C PRO A 89 -8.77 1.34 -25.37
N GLY A 90 -9.35 1.88 -24.29
CA GLY A 90 -9.74 1.12 -23.10
C GLY A 90 -8.84 1.31 -21.88
N SER A 91 -9.48 1.61 -20.75
CA SER A 91 -8.92 1.76 -19.40
C SER A 91 -8.40 0.46 -18.75
N SER A 92 -8.27 -0.61 -19.54
CA SER A 92 -7.93 -1.98 -19.10
C SER A 92 -6.44 -2.31 -19.17
N ASP A 93 -5.64 -1.46 -19.82
CA ASP A 93 -4.27 -1.80 -20.27
C ASP A 93 -3.14 -1.49 -19.27
N VAL A 94 -3.45 -0.89 -18.12
CA VAL A 94 -2.46 -0.57 -17.08
C VAL A 94 -2.72 -1.44 -15.87
N THR A 95 -1.75 -2.22 -15.40
CA THR A 95 -1.83 -2.95 -14.12
C THR A 95 -0.72 -2.48 -13.18
N VAL A 96 -0.96 -2.55 -11.87
CA VAL A 96 0.06 -2.27 -10.86
C VAL A 96 0.16 -3.46 -9.92
N THR A 97 1.36 -3.96 -9.69
CA THR A 97 1.62 -5.07 -8.77
C THR A 97 2.94 -4.86 -8.06
N ASN A 98 2.90 -4.74 -6.74
CA ASN A 98 4.03 -4.38 -5.89
C ASN A 98 4.78 -3.14 -6.42
N GLY A 99 4.06 -2.07 -6.76
CA GLY A 99 4.61 -0.83 -7.30
C GLY A 99 5.23 -0.95 -8.69
N VAL A 100 5.13 -2.10 -9.36
CA VAL A 100 5.52 -2.26 -10.77
C VAL A 100 4.31 -1.94 -11.64
N VAL A 101 4.46 -0.95 -12.52
CA VAL A 101 3.42 -0.57 -13.49
C VAL A 101 3.65 -1.33 -14.78
N THR A 102 2.67 -2.10 -15.24
CA THR A 102 2.73 -2.78 -16.54
C THR A 102 1.76 -2.14 -17.51
N PHE A 103 2.25 -1.75 -18.67
CA PHE A 103 1.45 -1.26 -19.79
C PHE A 103 1.30 -2.34 -20.86
N TRP A 104 0.07 -2.64 -21.24
CA TRP A 104 -0.29 -3.55 -22.34
C TRP A 104 -1.01 -2.80 -23.46
N GLY A 105 -1.17 -3.44 -24.61
CA GLY A 105 -1.89 -2.87 -25.75
C GLY A 105 -0.96 -2.21 -26.76
N ALA A 106 -1.32 -1.02 -27.21
CA ALA A 106 -0.56 -0.35 -28.25
C ALA A 106 -0.63 1.18 -28.15
N TYR A 107 0.31 1.85 -28.81
CA TYR A 107 0.46 3.31 -28.78
C TYR A 107 0.49 3.89 -30.19
N LEU A 108 0.00 5.11 -30.36
CA LEU A 108 -0.14 5.74 -31.68
C LEU A 108 1.08 6.59 -32.05
N SER A 109 1.85 7.02 -31.05
CA SER A 109 3.07 7.78 -31.27
C SER A 109 4.12 7.55 -30.17
N GLU A 110 5.40 7.71 -30.52
CA GLU A 110 6.49 7.68 -29.53
C GLU A 110 6.39 8.80 -28.50
N GLN A 111 5.77 9.94 -28.85
CA GLN A 111 5.57 11.04 -27.91
C GLN A 111 4.56 10.66 -26.84
N GLU A 112 3.45 10.05 -27.22
CA GLU A 112 2.44 9.49 -26.31
C GLU A 112 3.06 8.43 -25.38
N ARG A 113 3.79 7.47 -25.97
CA ARG A 113 4.46 6.41 -25.19
C ARG A 113 5.37 6.99 -24.12
N LYS A 114 6.24 7.95 -24.50
CA LYS A 114 7.18 8.62 -23.57
C LYS A 114 6.46 9.42 -22.49
N ALA A 115 5.39 10.13 -22.82
CA ALA A 115 4.62 10.90 -21.84
C ALA A 115 4.00 9.99 -20.78
N SER A 116 3.39 8.85 -21.17
CA SER A 116 2.85 7.88 -20.22
C SER A 116 3.92 7.31 -19.29
N LEU A 117 5.12 7.04 -19.80
CA LEU A 117 6.23 6.52 -19.01
C LEU A 117 6.70 7.54 -17.96
N ILE A 118 6.90 8.80 -18.38
CA ILE A 118 7.34 9.87 -17.47
C ILE A 118 6.32 10.11 -16.36
N LEU A 119 5.03 10.05 -16.68
CA LEU A 119 3.95 10.21 -15.71
C LEU A 119 3.94 9.07 -14.69
N ALA A 120 4.02 7.82 -15.16
CA ALA A 120 4.08 6.65 -14.28
C ALA A 120 5.33 6.70 -13.39
N GLU A 121 6.49 7.05 -13.95
CA GLU A 121 7.75 7.16 -13.20
C GLU A 121 7.69 8.20 -12.08
N ASN A 122 6.97 9.31 -12.32
CA ASN A 122 6.78 10.36 -11.33
C ASN A 122 5.64 10.10 -10.33
N THR A 123 4.88 9.02 -10.49
CA THR A 123 3.79 8.67 -9.56
C THR A 123 4.35 8.08 -8.28
N ALA A 124 3.91 8.59 -7.13
CA ALA A 124 4.40 8.15 -5.83
C ALA A 124 4.13 6.66 -5.59
N GLY A 125 5.17 5.90 -5.26
CA GLY A 125 5.07 4.45 -4.99
C GLY A 125 5.37 3.55 -6.19
N VAL A 126 5.55 4.12 -7.39
CA VAL A 126 6.09 3.39 -8.54
C VAL A 126 7.56 3.05 -8.30
N ARG A 127 7.91 1.79 -8.56
CA ARG A 127 9.27 1.24 -8.37
C ARG A 127 9.93 0.81 -9.67
N ALA A 128 9.13 0.38 -10.64
CA ALA A 128 9.59 -0.02 -11.96
C ALA A 128 8.43 0.07 -12.95
N ILE A 129 8.78 0.10 -14.24
CA ILE A 129 7.82 0.12 -15.34
C ILE A 129 8.16 -1.00 -16.31
N ASP A 130 7.14 -1.73 -16.74
CA ASP A 130 7.19 -2.79 -17.73
C ASP A 130 6.26 -2.43 -18.90
N ASP A 131 6.84 -2.05 -20.06
CA ASP A 131 6.09 -1.56 -21.21
C ASP A 131 6.04 -2.64 -22.30
N HIS A 132 4.90 -3.31 -22.42
CA HIS A 132 4.63 -4.34 -23.43
C HIS A 132 3.77 -3.82 -24.59
N ARG A 133 3.62 -2.49 -24.72
CA ARG A 133 2.86 -1.91 -25.81
C ARG A 133 3.64 -1.96 -27.11
N ILE A 134 2.91 -2.17 -28.21
CA ILE A 134 3.45 -2.13 -29.57
C ILE A 134 2.98 -0.87 -30.31
N PRO A 135 3.75 -0.34 -31.29
CA PRO A 135 3.27 0.75 -32.11
C PRO A 135 2.06 0.30 -32.95
N LEU A 136 1.00 1.12 -32.96
CA LEU A 136 -0.17 0.96 -33.81
C LEU A 136 -0.02 1.86 -35.03
N ASP A 137 0.36 1.26 -36.17
CA ASP A 137 0.39 1.97 -37.44
C ASP A 137 -1.04 2.13 -37.97
N MET A 138 -1.65 3.30 -37.80
CA MET A 138 -2.97 3.62 -38.36
C MET A 138 -2.99 3.74 -39.91
N THR A 139 -1.89 3.41 -40.59
CA THR A 139 -1.77 3.49 -42.06
C THR A 139 -2.70 2.53 -42.80
N TYR A 140 -3.41 1.63 -42.10
CA TYR A 140 -4.34 0.65 -42.67
C TYR A 140 -5.74 0.71 -42.05
N VAL A 141 -6.35 1.89 -41.92
CA VAL A 141 -7.81 2.00 -41.74
C VAL A 141 -8.37 3.08 -42.64
N VAL A 142 -8.23 2.90 -43.96
CA VAL A 142 -9.13 3.46 -44.97
C VAL A 142 -9.24 2.45 -46.12
N VAL A 143 -10.22 1.54 -46.04
CA VAL A 143 -10.91 0.95 -47.20
C VAL A 143 -12.37 0.77 -46.83
#